data_AF-A0A016WX24-F1
#
_entry.id   AF-A0A016WX24-F1
#
_cell.length_a   1.000
_cell.length_b   1.000
_cell.length_c   1.000
_cell.angle_alpha   90.00
_cell.angle_beta   90.00
_cell.angle_gamma   90.00
#
_symmetry.space_group_name_H-M   'P 1'
#
loop_
_entity.id
_entity.type
_entity.pdbx_description
1 polymer ?
#
loop_
_entity_poly.entity_id
_entity_poly.type
_entity_poly.pdbx_seq_one_letter_code
_entity_poly.pdbx_strand_id
1 'polypeptide(L)' 'MKPAFTVDEKWCLYVNIMPSPPWVDKDEQHEPQPKAVLHPLKVMINAWCDFKGVMHGDVLPRYRALTVDL' A
#
# COMPACT_ATOMS: atom_id res chain seq x y z
N MET A 1 9.07 -28.80 -13.24
CA MET A 1 8.87 -27.34 -13.34
C MET A 1 10.24 -26.68 -13.28
N LYS A 2 10.51 -25.66 -14.10
CA LYS A 2 11.74 -24.87 -13.98
C LYS A 2 11.60 -23.94 -12.75
N PRO A 3 12.65 -23.75 -11.94
CA PRO A 3 12.61 -22.75 -10.88
C PRO A 3 12.47 -21.37 -11.54
N ALA A 4 11.40 -20.65 -11.17
CA ALA A 4 11.12 -19.30 -11.61
C ALA A 4 10.99 -18.43 -10.36
N PHE A 5 11.62 -17.27 -10.41
CA PHE A 5 11.46 -16.22 -9.41
C PHE A 5 10.86 -15.00 -10.09
N THR A 6 10.00 -14.29 -9.37
CA THR A 6 9.44 -13.01 -9.80
C THR A 6 9.86 -11.93 -8.82
N VAL A 7 10.14 -10.75 -9.36
CA VAL A 7 10.42 -9.55 -8.58
C VAL A 7 9.42 -8.48 -8.99
N ASP A 8 8.89 -7.75 -8.00
CA ASP A 8 8.01 -6.62 -8.24
C ASP A 8 8.18 -5.55 -7.17
N GLU A 9 7.89 -4.31 -7.56
CA GLU A 9 7.95 -3.13 -6.72
C GLU A 9 6.56 -2.53 -6.57
N LYS A 10 6.14 -2.25 -5.33
CA LYS A 10 4.82 -1.70 -5.06
C LYS A 10 4.86 -0.55 -4.07
N TRP A 11 4.17 0.54 -4.41
CA TRP A 11 3.88 1.62 -3.47
C TRP A 11 2.77 1.20 -2.50
N CYS A 12 3.05 1.26 -1.21
CA CYS A 12 2.09 1.05 -0.13
C CYS A 12 1.80 2.38 0.57
N LEU A 13 0.53 2.76 0.60
CA LEU A 13 0.07 3.98 1.25
C LEU A 13 -0.25 3.72 2.72
N TYR A 14 0.15 4.62 3.61
CA TYR A 14 -0.35 4.68 4.97
C TYR A 14 -1.70 5.41 4.96
N VAL A 15 -2.76 4.66 4.70
CA VAL A 15 -4.13 5.16 4.81
C VAL A 15 -4.81 4.39 5.94
N ASN A 16 -5.05 5.07 7.07
CA ASN A 16 -5.86 4.53 8.17
C ASN A 16 -7.31 5.03 8.13
N ILE A 17 -7.68 5.68 7.02
CA ILE A 17 -9.03 6.22 6.81
C ILE A 17 -9.80 5.12 6.08
N MET A 18 -10.62 4.40 6.84
CA MET A 18 -11.60 3.47 6.29
C MET A 18 -12.97 4.11 6.42
N PRO A 19 -13.48 4.80 5.38
CA PRO A 19 -14.82 5.35 5.46
C PRO A 19 -15.82 4.20 5.51
N SER A 20 -16.64 4.18 6.55
CA SER A 20 -17.76 3.23 6.68
C SER A 20 -19.04 3.89 6.18
N PRO A 21 -19.88 3.18 5.40
CA PRO A 21 -21.20 3.68 5.07
C PRO A 21 -21.95 4.03 6.35
N PRO A 22 -22.46 5.25 6.47
CA PRO A 22 -23.25 5.62 7.63
C PRO A 22 -24.63 4.95 7.54
N TRP A 23 -25.05 4.33 8.65
CA TRP A 23 -26.44 3.89 8.82
C TRP A 23 -27.19 5.01 9.55
N VAL A 24 -27.71 5.95 8.79
CA VAL A 24 -28.48 7.09 9.30
C VAL A 24 -29.86 7.12 8.66
N ASP A 25 -30.84 7.62 9.42
CA ASP A 25 -32.18 7.83 8.90
C ASP A 25 -32.18 8.90 7.81
N LYS A 26 -33.23 8.88 6.96
CA LYS A 26 -33.30 9.68 5.72
C LYS A 26 -33.10 11.18 5.92
N ASP A 27 -33.46 11.70 7.09
CA ASP A 27 -33.43 13.13 7.42
C ASP A 27 -32.28 13.49 8.39
N GLU A 28 -31.39 12.54 8.70
CA GLU A 28 -30.31 12.72 9.67
C GLU A 28 -28.96 13.02 8.99
N GLN A 29 -28.28 14.08 9.45
CA GLN A 29 -26.94 14.44 8.99
C GLN A 29 -25.91 13.52 9.66
N HIS A 30 -25.22 12.69 8.88
CA HIS A 30 -24.11 11.89 9.43
C HIS A 30 -22.89 12.75 9.79
N GLU A 31 -22.12 12.29 10.78
CA GLU A 31 -20.85 12.90 11.12
C GLU A 31 -19.89 12.95 9.90
N PRO A 32 -19.21 14.08 9.66
CA PRO A 32 -18.24 14.16 8.58
C PRO A 32 -17.14 13.12 8.78
N GLN A 33 -17.00 12.19 7.82
CA GLN A 33 -15.88 11.28 7.83
C GLN A 33 -14.62 11.98 7.29
N PRO A 34 -13.44 11.75 7.90
CA PRO A 34 -12.20 12.32 7.43
C PRO A 34 -11.95 11.90 5.98
N LYS A 35 -11.62 12.87 5.13
CA LYS A 35 -11.22 12.58 3.74
C LYS A 35 -9.78 12.09 3.70
N ALA A 36 -9.47 11.23 2.74
CA ALA A 36 -8.09 10.84 2.45
C ALA A 36 -7.23 12.10 2.26
N VAL A 37 -6.07 12.13 2.91
CA VAL A 37 -5.10 13.22 2.76
C VAL A 37 -4.61 13.24 1.30
N LEU A 38 -4.49 14.42 0.69
CA LEU A 38 -4.06 14.59 -0.71
C LEU A 38 -2.67 13.98 -0.98
N HIS A 39 -1.80 14.01 0.04
CA HIS A 39 -0.46 13.45 0.02
C HIS A 39 -0.30 12.42 1.14
N PRO A 40 -0.81 11.19 0.96
CA PRO A 40 -0.65 10.15 1.96
C PRO A 40 0.82 9.74 2.04
N LEU A 41 1.30 9.48 3.25
CA LEU A 41 2.61 8.88 3.46
C LEU A 41 2.67 7.57 2.67
N LYS A 42 3.75 7.32 1.95
CA LYS A 42 3.95 6.08 1.19
C LYS A 42 5.36 5.53 1.37
N VAL A 43 5.45 4.21 1.32
CA VAL A 43 6.70 3.45 1.26
C VAL A 43 6.70 2.57 0.02
N MET A 44 7.87 2.26 -0.50
CA MET A 44 8.03 1.30 -1.58
C MET A 44 8.43 -0.05 -0.97
N ILE A 45 7.74 -1.11 -1.38
CA ILE A 45 8.08 -2.49 -1.06
C ILE A 45 8.66 -3.13 -2.31
N ASN A 46 9.82 -3.76 -2.17
CA ASN A 46 10.43 -4.62 -3.19
C ASN A 46 10.36 -6.06 -2.70
N ALA A 47 9.79 -6.97 -3.48
CA ALA A 47 9.61 -8.36 -3.08
C ALA A 47 10.05 -9.33 -4.18
N TRP A 48 10.76 -10.38 -3.75
CA TRP A 48 11.22 -11.47 -4.60
C TRP A 48 10.51 -12.74 -4.13
N CYS A 49 9.81 -13.40 -5.04
CA CYS A 49 8.98 -14.55 -4.72
C CYS A 49 9.27 -15.72 -5.66
N ASP A 50 9.10 -16.94 -5.15
CA ASP A 50 8.99 -18.16 -5.94
C ASP A 50 7.63 -18.84 -5.67
N PHE A 51 7.46 -20.09 -6.14
CA PHE A 51 6.23 -20.85 -5.92
C PHE A 51 6.00 -21.25 -4.44
N LYS A 52 7.01 -21.14 -3.58
CA LYS A 52 6.93 -21.43 -2.13
C LYS A 52 6.58 -20.19 -1.33
N GLY A 53 6.90 -18.99 -1.83
CA GLY A 53 6.52 -17.73 -1.22
C GLY A 53 7.55 -16.62 -1.42
N VAL A 54 7.55 -15.65 -0.50
CA VAL A 54 8.50 -14.54 -0.49
C VAL A 54 9.86 -15.06 -0.02
N MET A 55 10.88 -14.91 -0.86
CA MET A 55 12.27 -15.24 -0.55
C MET A 55 13.02 -14.04 0.04
N HIS A 56 12.78 -12.85 -0.49
CA HIS A 56 13.42 -11.60 -0.06
C HIS A 56 12.42 -10.45 -0.14
N GLY A 57 12.50 -9.52 0.80
CA GLY A 57 11.60 -8.38 0.87
C GLY A 57 12.22 -7.20 1.59
N ASP A 58 12.23 -6.05 0.94
CA ASP A 58 12.72 -4.80 1.49
C ASP A 58 11.63 -3.73 1.49
N VAL A 59 11.61 -2.93 2.54
CA VAL A 59 10.78 -1.72 2.63
C VAL A 59 11.70 -0.52 2.62
N LEU A 60 11.60 0.29 1.56
CA LEU A 60 12.39 1.50 1.45
C LEU A 60 11.88 2.58 2.42
N PRO A 61 12.78 3.46 2.91
CA PRO A 61 12.38 4.64 3.65
C PRO A 61 11.33 5.46 2.90
N ARG A 62 10.52 6.20 3.66
CA ARG A 62 9.44 7.03 3.11
C ARG A 62 9.95 7.89 1.95
N TYR A 63 9.18 7.89 0.87
CA TYR A 63 9.45 8.69 -0.33
C TYR A 63 10.77 8.36 -1.06
N ARG A 64 11.43 7.24 -0.75
CA ARG A 64 12.51 6.71 -1.59
C ARG A 64 11.98 5.72 -2.62
N ALA A 65 12.59 5.76 -3.80
CA ALA A 65 12.38 4.82 -4.89
C ALA A 65 13.68 4.06 -5.16
N LEU A 66 13.57 2.88 -5.76
CA LEU A 66 14.73 2.15 -6.24
C LEU A 66 15.34 2.88 -7.44
N THR A 67 16.68 2.94 -7.45
CA THR A 67 17.47 3.53 -8.51
C THR A 67 18.47 2.48 -8.99
N VAL A 68 18.81 2.53 -10.28
CA VAL A 68 19.91 1.72 -10.80
C VAL A 68 21.22 2.34 -10.32
N ASP A 69 22.07 1.57 -9.65
CA ASP A 69 23.44 1.97 -9.38
C ASP A 69 24.24 1.96 -10.69
N LEU A 70 24.94 3.06 -10.98
CA LEU A 70 25.80 3.24 -12.17
C LEU A 70 27.15 2.54 -12.02
#